data_AF-A0A659U8K1-F1
#
_entry.id   AF-A0A659U8K1-F1
#
_cell.length_a   1.000
_cell.length_b   1.000
_cell.length_c   1.000
_cell.angle_alpha   90.00
_cell.angle_beta   90.00
_cell.angle_gamma   90.00
#
_symmetry.space_group_name_H-M   'P 1'
#
loop_
_entity.id
_entity.type
_entity.pdbx_description
1 polymer ?
#
loop_
_entity_poly.entity_id
_entity_poly.type
_entity_poly.pdbx_seq_one_letter_code
_entity_poly.pdbx_strand_id
1 'polypeptide(L)'
;ITPDNVANLQPAWTYRTGDVKGPDDVGETTYQVTPLKVGDTLYICTPHNFAIAVDAATGKEKWRYDPKIKLDKDRQHQTCRGVSYYADAAGAAG
;
A
#
# COMPACT_ATOMS: atom_id res chain seq x y z
N ILE A 1 17.21 7.03 14.82
CA ILE A 1 16.72 8.43 14.74
C ILE A 1 16.44 8.88 16.17
N THR A 2 16.97 10.02 16.58
CA THR A 2 16.82 10.62 17.92
C THR A 2 16.49 12.12 17.75
N PRO A 3 16.05 12.83 18.81
CA PRO A 3 15.81 14.28 18.73
C PRO A 3 17.02 15.07 18.20
N ASP A 4 18.23 14.67 18.55
CA ASP A 4 19.47 15.37 18.16
C ASP A 4 19.83 15.22 16.68
N ASN A 5 19.33 14.18 15.99
CA ASN A 5 19.69 13.90 14.60
C ASN A 5 18.51 13.85 13.63
N VAL A 6 17.28 14.10 14.09
CA VAL A 6 16.08 14.11 13.24
C VAL A 6 16.17 15.14 12.11
N ALA A 7 16.87 16.26 12.33
CA ALA A 7 17.08 17.30 11.33
C ALA A 7 17.90 16.82 10.11
N ASN A 8 18.62 15.70 10.22
CA ASN A 8 19.43 15.14 9.14
C ASN A 8 18.66 14.11 8.31
N LEU A 9 17.40 13.82 8.63
CA LEU A 9 16.60 12.87 7.85
C LEU A 9 16.34 13.38 6.44
N GLN A 10 16.47 12.47 5.49
CA GLN A 10 16.16 12.72 4.10
C GLN A 10 15.30 11.57 3.55
N PRO A 11 14.42 11.84 2.56
CA PRO A 11 13.70 10.78 1.87
C PRO A 11 14.69 9.79 1.25
N ALA A 12 14.59 8.50 1.64
CA ALA A 12 15.42 7.45 1.07
C ALA A 12 14.94 7.05 -0.33
N TRP A 13 13.62 6.93 -0.50
CA TRP A 13 12.96 6.66 -1.77
C TRP A 13 11.50 7.11 -1.72
N THR A 14 10.85 7.18 -2.87
CA THR A 14 9.40 7.42 -2.99
C THR A 14 8.82 6.39 -3.94
N TYR A 15 7.67 5.85 -3.59
CA TYR A 15 6.90 4.95 -4.44
C TYR A 15 5.57 5.60 -4.85
N ARG A 16 5.27 5.58 -6.15
CA ARG A 16 4.00 6.07 -6.71
C ARG A 16 3.16 4.84 -7.06
N THR A 17 2.03 4.66 -6.37
CA THR A 17 1.15 3.50 -6.58
C THR A 17 0.53 3.47 -7.98
N GLY A 18 0.43 4.62 -8.64
CA GLY A 18 -0.31 4.77 -9.91
C GLY A 18 -1.83 4.73 -9.73
N ASP A 19 -2.31 4.50 -8.51
CA ASP A 19 -3.73 4.57 -8.18
C ASP A 19 -4.13 6.04 -7.99
N VAL A 20 -4.88 6.56 -8.96
CA VAL A 20 -5.35 7.94 -9.01
C VAL A 20 -6.86 7.92 -9.18
N LYS A 21 -7.54 8.82 -8.47
CA LYS A 21 -8.99 8.99 -8.57
C LYS A 21 -9.42 9.23 -10.03
N GLY A 22 -10.30 8.38 -10.53
CA GLY A 22 -10.94 8.49 -11.84
C GLY A 22 -12.21 9.35 -11.84
N PRO A 23 -12.75 9.65 -13.04
CA PRO A 23 -13.99 10.42 -13.20
C PRO A 23 -15.23 9.65 -12.72
N ASP A 24 -15.19 8.32 -12.76
CA ASP A 24 -16.29 7.45 -12.34
C ASP A 24 -16.17 6.97 -10.89
N ASP A 25 -15.11 7.38 -10.19
CA ASP A 25 -14.96 7.12 -8.77
C ASP A 25 -15.92 7.94 -7.92
N VAL A 26 -16.33 7.32 -6.82
CA VAL A 26 -17.17 7.94 -5.80
C VAL A 26 -16.50 9.17 -5.19
N GLY A 27 -17.32 10.08 -4.68
CA GLY A 27 -16.85 11.36 -4.16
C GLY A 27 -15.76 11.18 -3.09
N GLU A 28 -15.97 10.24 -2.16
CA GLU A 28 -14.99 9.94 -1.12
C GLU A 28 -14.03 8.82 -1.54
N THR A 29 -12.91 9.24 -2.14
CA THR A 29 -11.76 8.37 -2.43
C THR A 29 -10.62 8.73 -1.47
N THR A 30 -10.32 7.87 -0.51
CA THR A 30 -9.36 8.18 0.57
C THR A 30 -8.29 7.10 0.72
N TYR A 31 -7.05 7.54 0.93
CA TYR A 31 -5.91 6.66 1.10
C TYR A 31 -5.44 6.66 2.57
N GLN A 32 -5.85 5.64 3.33
CA GLN A 32 -5.68 5.55 4.78
C GLN A 32 -4.80 4.35 5.20
N VAL A 33 -3.99 3.83 4.28
CA VAL A 33 -3.11 2.69 4.58
C VAL A 33 -2.01 3.13 5.56
N THR A 34 -1.77 2.32 6.59
CA THR A 34 -0.46 2.23 7.22
C THR A 34 0.23 1.00 6.63
N PRO A 35 1.35 1.14 5.90
CA PRO A 35 2.03 0.00 5.29
C PRO A 35 2.41 -1.08 6.32
N LEU A 36 2.21 -2.34 5.96
CA LEU A 36 2.64 -3.48 6.78
C LEU A 36 4.02 -3.95 6.32
N LYS A 37 5.01 -4.00 7.22
CA LYS A 37 6.34 -4.57 6.91
C LYS A 37 6.44 -6.01 7.42
N VAL A 38 6.77 -6.95 6.53
CA VAL A 38 7.13 -8.33 6.89
C VAL A 38 8.41 -8.72 6.14
N GLY A 39 9.45 -9.12 6.87
CA GLY A 39 10.79 -9.31 6.30
C GLY A 39 11.27 -8.03 5.59
N ASP A 40 11.77 -8.17 4.36
CA ASP A 40 12.26 -7.06 3.53
C ASP A 40 11.18 -6.45 2.63
N THR A 41 9.91 -6.77 2.87
CA THR A 41 8.79 -6.34 2.01
C THR A 41 7.81 -5.46 2.78
N LEU A 42 7.43 -4.35 2.17
CA LEU A 42 6.28 -3.53 2.54
C LEU A 42 5.07 -3.95 1.73
N TYR A 43 3.93 -4.09 2.40
CA TYR A 43 2.65 -4.39 1.79
C TYR A 43 1.70 -3.21 1.99
N ILE A 44 1.09 -2.77 0.90
CA ILE A 44 0.10 -1.69 0.88
C ILE A 44 -1.13 -2.15 0.09
N CYS A 45 -2.29 -1.59 0.42
CA CYS A 45 -3.44 -1.59 -0.48
C CYS A 45 -3.65 -0.19 -1.04
N THR A 46 -4.57 0.01 -1.99
CA THR A 46 -4.92 1.34 -2.54
C THR A 46 -6.44 1.53 -2.61
N PRO A 47 -6.97 2.74 -2.85
CA PRO A 47 -8.42 2.96 -2.95
C PRO A 47 -9.15 2.05 -3.95
N HIS A 48 -8.54 1.72 -5.11
CA HIS A 48 -9.08 0.75 -6.07
C HIS A 48 -8.83 -0.72 -5.71
N ASN A 49 -8.44 -1.00 -4.46
CA ASN A 49 -8.12 -2.32 -3.92
C ASN A 49 -6.93 -3.03 -4.57
N PHE A 50 -5.98 -2.29 -5.18
CA PHE A 50 -4.72 -2.93 -5.57
C PHE A 50 -4.00 -3.40 -4.32
N ALA A 51 -3.48 -4.63 -4.31
CA ALA A 51 -2.52 -5.08 -3.31
C ALA A 51 -1.13 -5.02 -3.93
N ILE A 52 -0.18 -4.39 -3.25
CA ILE A 52 1.15 -4.12 -3.80
C ILE A 52 2.20 -4.50 -2.77
N ALA A 53 3.19 -5.27 -3.20
CA ALA A 53 4.42 -5.51 -2.45
C ALA A 53 5.54 -4.61 -2.99
N VAL A 54 6.25 -3.97 -2.08
CA VAL A 54 7.37 -3.06 -2.37
C VAL A 54 8.58 -3.51 -1.57
N ASP A 55 9.74 -3.56 -2.21
CA ASP A 55 11.03 -3.78 -1.56
C ASP A 55 11.31 -2.63 -0.59
N ALA A 56 11.48 -2.94 0.70
CA ALA A 56 11.57 -1.93 1.76
C ALA A 56 12.85 -1.08 1.67
N ALA A 57 13.93 -1.63 1.12
CA ALA A 57 15.22 -0.96 1.02
C ALA A 57 15.28 -0.01 -0.17
N THR A 58 14.71 -0.42 -1.31
CA THR A 58 14.87 0.27 -2.59
C THR A 58 13.63 1.01 -3.08
N GLY A 59 12.45 0.71 -2.53
CA GLY A 59 11.17 1.25 -3.01
C GLY A 59 10.69 0.66 -4.32
N LYS A 60 11.33 -0.39 -4.84
CA LYS A 60 10.93 -1.07 -6.08
C LYS A 60 9.70 -1.94 -5.85
N GLU A 61 8.73 -1.87 -6.75
CA GLU A 61 7.59 -2.79 -6.77
C GLU A 61 8.10 -4.22 -7.00
N LYS A 62 7.73 -5.14 -6.11
CA LYS A 62 8.01 -6.58 -6.25
C LYS A 62 6.91 -7.26 -7.03
N TRP A 63 5.66 -6.94 -6.69
CA TRP A 63 4.48 -7.41 -7.41
C TRP A 63 3.28 -6.51 -7.11
N ARG A 64 2.27 -6.63 -7.98
CA ARG A 64 0.95 -6.02 -7.81
C ARG A 64 -0.14 -7.01 -8.18
N TYR A 65 -1.21 -6.98 -7.39
CA TYR A 65 -2.47 -7.61 -7.70
C TYR A 65 -3.53 -6.52 -7.91
N ASP A 66 -4.13 -6.51 -9.09
CA ASP A 66 -5.29 -5.68 -9.41
C ASP A 66 -6.54 -6.56 -9.50
N PRO A 67 -7.48 -6.46 -8.53
CA PRO A 67 -8.71 -7.24 -8.53
C PRO A 67 -9.72 -6.84 -9.61
N LYS A 68 -9.50 -5.74 -10.35
CA LYS A 68 -10.41 -5.21 -11.39
C LYS A 68 -11.84 -5.06 -10.88
N ILE A 69 -11.98 -4.48 -9.68
CA ILE A 69 -13.28 -4.25 -9.05
C ILE A 69 -14.11 -3.35 -9.94
N LYS A 70 -15.37 -3.73 -10.18
CA LYS A 70 -16.31 -2.89 -10.91
C LYS A 70 -16.53 -1.59 -10.14
N LEU A 71 -16.47 -0.47 -10.86
CA LEU A 71 -16.84 0.83 -10.32
C LEU A 71 -18.33 0.83 -10.00
N ASP A 72 -18.64 1.32 -8.81
CA ASP A 72 -20.00 1.39 -8.28
C ASP A 72 -20.20 2.77 -7.67
N LYS A 73 -21.07 3.57 -8.30
CA LYS A 73 -21.34 4.95 -7.89
C LYS A 73 -22.14 5.02 -6.59
N ASP A 74 -22.78 3.92 -6.19
CA ASP A 74 -23.55 3.83 -4.95
C ASP A 74 -22.66 3.52 -3.74
N ARG A 75 -21.38 3.18 -3.96
CA ARG A 75 -20.42 2.98 -2.87
C ARG A 75 -20.19 4.30 -2.14
N GLN A 76 -20.44 4.30 -0.82
CA GLN A 76 -20.24 5.52 -0.02
C GLN A 76 -18.75 5.92 0.08
N HIS A 77 -17.85 4.95 0.20
CA HIS A 77 -16.42 5.19 0.41
C HIS A 77 -15.55 4.24 -0.41
N GLN A 78 -14.61 4.81 -1.18
CA GLN A 78 -13.53 4.07 -1.83
C GLN A 78 -12.24 4.28 -1.02
N THR A 79 -12.04 3.41 -0.04
CA THR A 79 -10.98 3.55 0.97
C THR A 79 -10.23 2.25 1.17
N CYS A 80 -8.90 2.30 1.11
CA CYS A 80 -8.03 1.28 1.69
C CYS A 80 -7.56 1.74 3.07
N ARG A 81 -7.73 0.87 4.08
CA ARG A 81 -7.35 1.11 5.48
C ARG A 81 -6.17 0.26 5.97
N GLY A 82 -5.65 -0.63 5.13
CA GLY A 82 -4.55 -1.52 5.48
C GLY A 82 -4.77 -2.96 5.02
N VAL A 83 -3.78 -3.79 5.32
CA VAL A 83 -3.75 -5.22 5.04
C VAL A 83 -3.37 -5.98 6.31
N SER A 84 -3.66 -7.27 6.35
CA SER A 84 -3.24 -8.17 7.43
C SER A 84 -2.35 -9.28 6.87
N TYR A 85 -1.48 -9.80 7.72
CA TYR A 85 -0.57 -10.90 7.38
C TYR A 85 -0.85 -12.11 8.27
N TYR A 86 -0.79 -13.28 7.68
CA TYR A 86 -0.85 -14.56 8.36
C TYR A 86 0.35 -15.39 7.91
N ALA A 87 1.13 -15.88 8.87
CA ALA A 87 2.18 -16.86 8.64
C ALA A 87 1.63 -18.24 9.00
N ASP A 88 1.60 -19.16 8.04
CA ASP A 88 1.40 -20.58 8.34
C ASP A 88 2.76 -21.17 8.74
N ALA A 89 2.82 -21.85 9.90
CA ALA A 89 4.03 -22.51 10.38
C ALA A 89 4.53 -23.60 9.42
N ALA A 90 3.67 -24.07 8.50
CA ALA A 90 4.04 -25.02 7.45
C ALA A 90 4.58 -24.39 6.16
N GLY A 91 4.61 -23.05 6.04
CA GLY A 91 4.84 -22.34 4.78
C GLY A 91 6.09 -21.45 4.75
N ALA A 92 7.05 -21.63 5.64
CA ALA A 92 8.31 -20.88 5.62
C ALA A 92 9.28 -21.43 4.56
N ALA A 93 8.88 -21.39 3.29
CA ALA A 93 9.76 -21.54 2.14
C ALA A 93 9.19 -20.73 0.98
N GLY A 94 9.81 -19.59 0.71
CA GLY A 94 9.49 -18.67 -0.38
C GLY A 94 10.36 -17.43 -0.33
#